data_AF-A0A4D7BH82-F1
#
_entry.id   AF-A0A4D7BH82-F1
#
_cell.length_a   1.000
_cell.length_b   1.000
_cell.length_c   1.000
_cell.angle_alpha   90.00
_cell.angle_beta   90.00
_cell.angle_gamma   90.00
#
_symmetry.space_group_name_H-M   'P 1'
#
loop_
_entity.id
_entity.type
_entity.pdbx_description
1 polymer ?
#
loop_
_entity_poly.entity_id
_entity_poly.type
_entity_poly.pdbx_seq_one_letter_code
_entity_poly.pdbx_strand_id
1 'polypeptide(L)' 'MRTIIPDLESRGAFTPDELAMMQVIYMSVCAERSVGPDDKPTREAIARTILKEVERGNWDVAAITAAARGAGKPVA' A
#
# COMPACT_ATOMS: atom_id res chain seq x y z
N MET A 1 3.77 7.97 14.05
CA MET A 1 4.02 6.90 13.08
C MET A 1 3.65 7.43 11.70
N ARG A 2 4.64 7.71 10.85
CA ARG A 2 4.41 8.04 9.44
C ARG A 2 3.87 6.78 8.75
N THR A 3 2.92 6.95 7.84
CA THR A 3 2.46 5.87 6.95
C THR A 3 3.65 5.35 6.14
N ILE A 4 3.64 4.06 5.76
CA ILE A 4 4.78 3.40 5.08
C ILE A 4 5.19 4.15 3.80
N ILE A 5 4.22 4.69 3.04
CA ILE A 5 4.50 5.33 1.75
C ILE A 5 5.36 6.62 1.90
N PRO A 6 5.03 7.58 2.80
CA PRO A 6 5.93 8.70 3.11
C PRO A 6 7.32 8.32 3.65
N ASP A 7 7.45 7.17 4.30
CA ASP A 7 8.76 6.67 4.75
C ASP A 7 9.62 6.22 3.56
N LEU A 8 9.01 5.58 2.57
CA LEU A 8 9.69 5.14 1.34
C LEU A 8 10.19 6.32 0.49
N GLU A 9 9.42 7.40 0.40
CA GLU A 9 9.84 8.65 -0.26
C GLU A 9 11.14 9.19 0.35
N SER A 10 11.25 9.15 1.68
CA SER A 10 12.46 9.63 2.39
C SER A 10 13.70 8.77 2.15
N ARG A 11 13.53 7.53 1.70
CA ARG A 11 14.62 6.57 1.44
C ARG A 11 15.12 6.61 -0.01
N GLY A 12 14.44 7.32 -0.92
CA GLY A 12 14.84 7.46 -2.32
C GLY A 12 14.87 6.16 -3.12
N ALA A 13 14.19 5.11 -2.64
CA ALA A 13 14.21 3.78 -3.24
C ALA A 13 13.30 3.65 -4.48
N PHE A 14 12.37 4.59 -4.66
CA PHE A 14 11.37 4.59 -5.71
C PHE A 14 11.30 5.96 -6.37
N THR A 15 10.96 5.97 -7.65
CA THR A 15 10.69 7.20 -8.41
C THR A 15 9.40 7.87 -7.92
N PRO A 16 9.21 9.17 -8.19
CA PRO A 16 7.97 9.86 -7.85
C PRO A 16 6.71 9.20 -8.45
N ASP A 17 6.80 8.67 -9.68
CA ASP A 17 5.67 8.02 -10.36
C ASP A 17 5.30 6.69 -9.69
N GLU A 18 6.29 5.92 -9.25
CA GLU A 18 6.08 4.67 -8.51
C GLU A 18 5.44 4.94 -7.14
N LEU A 19 5.91 5.97 -6.43
CA LEU A 19 5.31 6.41 -5.17
C LEU A 19 3.86 6.89 -5.36
N ALA A 20 3.60 7.67 -6.41
CA ALA A 20 2.27 8.13 -6.75
C ALA A 20 1.33 6.95 -7.07
N MET A 21 1.79 5.98 -7.86
CA MET A 21 1.03 4.76 -8.15
C MET A 21 0.69 4.00 -6.87
N MET A 22 1.68 3.73 -6.01
CA MET A 22 1.45 3.03 -4.74
C MET A 22 0.46 3.78 -3.84
N GLN A 23 0.55 5.12 -3.80
CA GLN A 23 -0.35 5.95 -3.01
C GLN A 23 -1.78 5.94 -3.54
N VAL A 24 -1.96 5.98 -4.87
CA VAL A 24 -3.28 5.86 -5.50
C VAL A 24 -3.91 4.52 -5.15
N ILE A 25 -3.19 3.41 -5.35
CA ILE A 25 -3.70 2.06 -5.03
C ILE A 25 -4.09 1.97 -3.55
N TYR A 26 -3.22 2.44 -2.65
CA TYR A 26 -3.48 2.43 -1.22
C TYR A 26 -4.75 3.20 -0.84
N MET A 27 -4.92 4.42 -1.37
CA MET A 27 -6.09 5.25 -1.08
C MET A 27 -7.37 4.64 -1.66
N SER A 28 -7.32 4.11 -2.88
CA SER A 28 -8.44 3.44 -3.53
C SER A 28 -8.90 2.21 -2.74
N VAL A 29 -7.96 1.34 -2.34
CA VAL A 29 -8.30 0.13 -1.57
C VAL A 29 -8.83 0.47 -0.18
N CYS A 30 -8.25 1.48 0.50
CA CYS A 30 -8.78 1.94 1.79
C CYS A 30 -10.22 2.47 1.64
N ALA A 31 -10.50 3.27 0.61
CA ALA A 31 -11.84 3.81 0.36
C ALA A 31 -12.85 2.70 0.04
N GLU A 32 -12.51 1.79 -0.87
CA GLU A 32 -13.36 0.67 -1.28
C GLU A 32 -13.74 -0.23 -0.09
N ARG A 33 -12.78 -0.49 0.80
CA ARG A 33 -12.97 -1.32 1.99
C ARG A 33 -13.50 -0.56 3.20
N SER A 34 -13.82 0.73 3.06
CA SER A 34 -14.25 1.61 4.16
C SER A 34 -13.28 1.61 5.35
N VAL A 35 -11.98 1.52 5.08
CA VAL A 35 -10.91 1.52 6.10
C VAL A 35 -10.66 2.95 6.56
N GLY A 36 -11.19 3.27 7.74
CA GLY A 36 -11.00 4.57 8.38
C GLY A 36 -9.53 4.89 8.68
N PRO A 37 -9.19 6.17 8.94
CA PRO A 37 -7.83 6.59 9.31
C PRO A 37 -7.32 5.95 10.61
N ASP A 38 -8.22 5.55 11.50
CA ASP A 38 -7.87 4.98 12.81
C ASP A 38 -7.58 3.47 12.77
N ASP A 39 -7.97 2.76 11.70
CA ASP A 39 -7.66 1.34 11.51
C ASP A 39 -6.22 1.16 11.00
N LYS A 40 -5.27 1.56 11.84
CA LYS A 40 -3.83 1.48 11.57
C LYS A 40 -3.39 0.07 11.16
N PRO A 41 -3.84 -1.03 11.82
CA PRO A 41 -3.44 -2.38 11.43
C PRO A 41 -3.83 -2.74 10.00
N THR A 42 -5.06 -2.45 9.58
CA THR A 42 -5.52 -2.76 8.23
C THR A 42 -4.81 -1.88 7.19
N ARG A 43 -4.64 -0.59 7.48
CA ARG A 43 -3.91 0.33 6.60
C ARG A 43 -2.44 -0.10 6.41
N GLU A 44 -1.79 -0.54 7.49
CA GLU A 44 -0.42 -1.04 7.42
C GLU A 44 -0.34 -2.33 6.60
N ALA A 45 -1.27 -3.27 6.78
CA ALA A 45 -1.32 -4.49 6.00
C ALA A 45 -1.50 -4.22 4.49
N ILE A 46 -2.39 -3.28 4.14
CA ILE A 46 -2.59 -2.83 2.74
C ILE A 46 -1.27 -2.26 2.20
N ALA A 47 -0.66 -1.31 2.89
CA ALA A 47 0.57 -0.66 2.44
C ALA A 47 1.75 -1.65 2.29
N ARG A 48 1.90 -2.60 3.24
CA ARG A 48 2.92 -3.66 3.15
C ARG A 48 2.68 -4.59 1.97
N THR A 49 1.43 -4.92 1.68
CA THR A 49 1.08 -5.78 0.54
C THR A 49 1.43 -5.10 -0.78
N ILE A 50 1.10 -3.81 -0.92
CA ILE A 50 1.47 -3.01 -2.09
C ILE A 50 2.98 -2.98 -2.27
N LEU A 51 3.71 -2.63 -1.21
CA LEU A 51 5.18 -2.57 -1.23
C LEU A 51 5.80 -3.91 -1.63
N LYS A 52 5.30 -5.02 -1.06
CA LYS A 52 5.83 -6.36 -1.34
C LYS A 52 5.66 -6.76 -2.80
N GLU A 53 4.56 -6.39 -3.45
CA GLU A 53 4.35 -6.66 -4.87
C GLU A 53 5.31 -5.83 -5.73
N VAL A 54 5.46 -4.55 -5.40
CA VAL A 54 6.41 -3.66 -6.07
C VAL A 54 7.87 -4.13 -5.90
N GLU A 55 8.27 -4.56 -4.70
CA GLU A 55 9.61 -5.13 -4.42
C GLU A 55 9.88 -6.44 -5.19
N ARG A 56 8.82 -7.15 -5.60
CA ARG A 56 8.92 -8.34 -6.49
C ARG A 56 9.03 -7.96 -7.97
N GLY A 57 9.02 -6.67 -8.30
CA GLY A 57 8.98 -6.17 -9.67
C GLY A 57 7.61 -6.30 -10.33
N ASN A 58 6.54 -6.52 -9.55
CA ASN A 58 5.19 -6.50 -10.08
C ASN A 58 4.73 -5.05 -10.20
N TRP A 59 4.51 -4.60 -11.44
CA TRP A 59 4.05 -3.26 -11.78
C TRP A 59 2.64 -3.24 -12.40
N ASP A 60 1.95 -4.38 -12.38
CA ASP A 60 0.56 -4.46 -12.81
C ASP A 60 -0.35 -3.88 -11.71
N VAL A 61 -0.85 -2.68 -11.97
CA VAL A 61 -1.75 -1.95 -11.07
C VAL A 61 -2.96 -2.78 -10.66
N ALA A 62 -3.55 -3.55 -11.58
CA ALA A 62 -4.73 -4.35 -11.30
C ALA A 62 -4.38 -5.52 -10.36
N ALA A 63 -3.25 -6.19 -10.61
CA ALA A 63 -2.77 -7.28 -9.78
C ALA A 63 -2.40 -6.79 -8.36
N ILE A 64 -1.67 -5.67 -8.25
CA ILE A 64 -1.30 -5.06 -6.97
C ILE A 64 -2.55 -4.64 -6.19
N THR A 65 -3.53 -4.03 -6.87
CA THR A 65 -4.81 -3.63 -6.26
C THR A 65 -5.57 -4.84 -5.73
N ALA A 66 -5.65 -5.92 -6.51
CA ALA A 66 -6.31 -7.16 -6.08
C ALA A 66 -5.61 -7.79 -4.86
N ALA A 67 -4.28 -7.83 -4.85
CA ALA A 67 -3.51 -8.30 -3.70
C ALA A 67 -3.78 -7.45 -2.45
N ALA A 68 -3.75 -6.12 -2.59
CA ALA A 68 -4.00 -5.18 -1.51
C ALA A 68 -5.44 -5.26 -0.96
N ARG A 69 -6.44 -5.56 -1.81
CA ARG A 69 -7.82 -5.84 -1.37
C ARG A 69 -7.88 -7.07 -0.46
N GLY A 70 -7.11 -8.10 -0.79
CA GLY A 70 -6.99 -9.33 0.00
C GLY A 70 -6.20 -9.17 1.31
N ALA A 71 -5.54 -8.02 1.54
CA ALA A 71 -4.76 -7.79 2.75
C ALA A 71 -5.67 -7.74 4.00
N GLY A 72 -5.73 -8.85 4.73
CA GLY A 72 -6.42 -8.93 6.03
C GLY A 72 -5.61 -8.27 7.14
N LYS A 73 -6.24 -8.11 8.32
CA LYS A 73 -5.50 -7.79 9.55
C LYS A 73 -4.36 -8.80 9.69
N PRO A 74 -3.12 -8.37 10.01
CA PRO A 74 -2.08 -9.31 10.38
C PRO A 74 -2.63 -10.15 11.54
N VAL A 75 -2.68 -11.47 11.37
CA VAL A 75 -2.90 -12.37 12.51
C VAL A 75 -1.63 -12.26 13.33
N ALA A 76 -1.77 -11.68 14.53
CA ALA A 76 -0.69 -11.50 15.49
C ALA A 76 -0.06 -12.83 15.90
#